data_AF-A0A7W2NSS3-F1
#
_entry.id   AF-A0A7W2NSS3-F1
#
_cell.length_a   1.000
_cell.length_b   1.000
_cell.length_c   1.000
_cell.angle_alpha   90.00
_cell.angle_beta   90.00
_cell.angle_gamma   90.00
#
_symmetry.space_group_name_H-M   'P 1'
#
loop_
_entity.id
_entity.type
_entity.pdbx_description
1 polymer ?
#
loop_
_entity_poly.entity_id
_entity_poly.type
_entity_poly.pdbx_seq_one_letter_code
_entity_poly.pdbx_strand_id
1 'polypeptide(L)'
;MKGRTRIIYTAQQKALMWEKYQQGSTLNDIARLFDRHHPSISRIIAATGGIRPNNKQRAKNHLTLDEREEISRGISASLSRKSIATKLNRTPSTLCREINRNGCYDKYRAAHTDKAAWIRAERPKTCKLALNKKLTLIVARKLKCAWSPQQIAGWPQRTHPNNEDFKVSHETIYKTLYIQTRGALKKELQKCLRSKRIMRYSSHATLKNKGYGKISDGLTICERPESAEDRVVPEHWEGDLIKGCNNSYIATLVERHSRYVMLVKVQDSKTKTVIK
;
A
#
# COMPACT_ATOMS: atom_id res chain seq x y z
N MET A 1 -32.51 12.43 2.19
CA MET A 1 -31.36 11.99 1.36
C MET A 1 -31.50 10.49 1.08
N LYS A 2 -31.74 10.07 -0.17
CA LYS A 2 -31.81 8.64 -0.52
C LYS A 2 -30.45 7.99 -0.23
N GLY A 3 -30.41 7.00 0.67
CA GLY A 3 -29.20 6.27 1.00
C GLY A 3 -28.66 5.55 -0.24
N ARG A 4 -27.38 5.74 -0.56
CA ARG A 4 -26.75 5.02 -1.68
C ARG A 4 -26.65 3.53 -1.31
N THR A 5 -27.10 2.67 -2.23
CA THR A 5 -27.03 1.21 -2.06
C THR A 5 -25.57 0.73 -1.98
N ARG A 6 -25.36 -0.31 -1.17
CA ARG A 6 -24.04 -0.94 -0.99
C ARG A 6 -23.66 -1.66 -2.28
N ILE A 7 -22.58 -1.22 -2.92
CA ILE A 7 -22.00 -1.92 -4.08
C ILE A 7 -21.07 -3.02 -3.61
N ILE A 8 -21.23 -4.21 -4.20
CA ILE A 8 -20.25 -5.30 -4.13
C ILE A 8 -19.40 -5.20 -5.39
N TYR A 9 -18.13 -4.81 -5.25
CA TYR A 9 -17.23 -4.68 -6.39
C TYR A 9 -16.77 -6.04 -6.91
N THR A 10 -16.77 -6.20 -8.23
CA THR A 10 -16.24 -7.37 -8.91
C THR A 10 -14.72 -7.46 -8.77
N ALA A 11 -14.14 -8.63 -9.06
CA ALA A 11 -12.69 -8.83 -9.04
C ALA A 11 -11.97 -7.89 -10.04
N GLN A 12 -12.56 -7.68 -11.21
CA GLN A 12 -12.04 -6.77 -12.25
C GLN A 12 -12.05 -5.31 -11.77
N GLN A 13 -13.15 -4.85 -11.18
CA GLN A 13 -13.24 -3.50 -10.63
C GLN A 13 -12.20 -3.26 -9.52
N LYS A 14 -12.03 -4.24 -8.61
CA LYS A 14 -10.98 -4.17 -7.59
C LYS A 14 -9.57 -4.13 -8.20
N ALA A 15 -9.32 -4.90 -9.27
CA ALA A 15 -8.05 -4.90 -9.98
C ALA A 15 -7.75 -3.52 -10.59
N LEU A 16 -8.75 -2.90 -11.23
CA LEU A 16 -8.65 -1.55 -11.79
C LEU A 16 -8.37 -0.49 -10.71
N MET A 17 -9.04 -0.58 -9.54
CA MET A 17 -8.76 0.31 -8.41
C MET A 17 -7.29 0.21 -7.97
N TRP A 18 -6.76 -1.01 -7.87
CA TRP A 18 -5.36 -1.23 -7.49
C TRP A 18 -4.38 -0.72 -8.53
N GLU A 19 -4.69 -0.89 -9.82
CA GLU A 19 -3.87 -0.39 -10.91
C GLU A 19 -3.77 1.14 -10.88
N LYS A 20 -4.91 1.84 -10.81
CA LYS A 20 -4.95 3.31 -10.72
C LYS A 20 -4.25 3.82 -9.46
N TYR A 21 -4.41 3.12 -8.33
CA TYR A 21 -3.72 3.45 -7.09
C TYR A 21 -2.20 3.31 -7.20
N GLN A 22 -1.71 2.25 -7.85
CA GLN A 22 -0.29 2.06 -8.11
C GLN A 22 0.27 3.13 -9.05
N GLN A 23 -0.50 3.55 -10.07
CA GLN A 23 -0.18 4.66 -10.95
C GLN A 23 -0.17 6.04 -10.24
N GLY A 24 -0.56 6.12 -8.97
CA GLY A 24 -0.52 7.37 -8.19
C GLY A 24 -1.79 8.21 -8.26
N SER A 25 -2.88 7.66 -8.80
CA SER A 25 -4.20 8.32 -8.75
C SER A 25 -4.65 8.52 -7.30
N THR A 26 -5.29 9.65 -6.98
CA THR A 26 -5.77 9.86 -5.62
C THR A 26 -6.97 8.97 -5.34
N LEU A 27 -7.23 8.67 -4.06
CA LEU A 27 -8.42 7.89 -3.69
C LEU A 27 -9.73 8.57 -4.15
N ASN A 28 -9.74 9.91 -4.23
CA ASN A 28 -10.87 10.67 -4.78
C ASN A 28 -11.03 10.44 -6.28
N ASP A 29 -9.94 10.51 -7.06
CA ASP A 29 -9.97 10.30 -8.51
C ASP A 29 -10.47 8.89 -8.85
N ILE A 30 -9.96 7.88 -8.14
CA ILE A 30 -10.40 6.50 -8.33
C ILE A 30 -11.89 6.37 -7.94
N ALA A 31 -12.34 7.06 -6.90
CA ALA A 31 -13.73 6.98 -6.45
C ALA A 31 -14.71 7.63 -7.43
N ARG A 32 -14.29 8.71 -8.09
CA ARG A 32 -15.05 9.34 -9.18
C ARG A 32 -15.29 8.39 -10.35
N LEU A 33 -14.34 7.52 -10.69
CA LEU A 33 -14.51 6.51 -11.75
C LEU A 33 -15.67 5.52 -11.48
N PHE A 34 -16.12 5.40 -10.23
CA PHE A 34 -17.20 4.50 -9.83
C PHE A 34 -18.43 5.26 -9.30
N ASP A 35 -18.52 6.58 -9.48
CA ASP A 35 -19.57 7.44 -8.89
C ASP A 35 -19.71 7.26 -7.38
N ARG A 36 -18.57 7.17 -6.69
CA ARG A 36 -18.48 6.95 -5.24
C ARG A 36 -17.56 7.96 -4.57
N HIS A 37 -17.66 7.99 -3.24
CA HIS A 37 -16.78 8.77 -2.39
C HIS A 37 -15.60 7.91 -1.92
N HIS A 38 -14.46 8.54 -1.63
CA HIS A 38 -13.20 7.85 -1.35
C HIS A 38 -13.20 6.82 -0.20
N PRO A 39 -14.03 6.89 0.87
CA PRO A 39 -14.00 5.94 1.97
C PRO A 39 -14.30 4.51 1.53
N SER A 40 -15.12 4.35 0.48
CA SER A 40 -15.44 3.03 -0.09
C SER A 40 -14.20 2.35 -0.66
N ILE A 41 -13.34 3.11 -1.34
CA ILE A 41 -12.09 2.62 -1.93
C ILE A 41 -11.00 2.51 -0.86
N SER A 42 -10.90 3.50 0.02
CA SER A 42 -9.98 3.50 1.16
C SER A 42 -10.13 2.22 1.97
N ARG A 43 -11.36 1.77 2.26
CA ARG A 43 -11.61 0.51 2.97
C ARG A 43 -11.02 -0.70 2.26
N ILE A 44 -11.13 -0.78 0.92
CA ILE A 44 -10.63 -1.91 0.13
C ILE A 44 -9.10 -1.93 0.15
N ILE A 45 -8.47 -0.78 -0.04
CA ILE A 45 -7.01 -0.67 -0.12
C ILE A 45 -6.39 -0.81 1.28
N ALA A 46 -7.01 -0.22 2.31
CA ALA A 46 -6.57 -0.32 3.69
C ALA A 46 -6.72 -1.74 4.28
N ALA A 47 -7.63 -2.56 3.74
CA ALA A 47 -7.80 -3.95 4.18
C ALA A 47 -6.51 -4.78 4.04
N THR A 48 -5.68 -4.49 3.04
CA THR A 48 -4.36 -5.11 2.85
C THR A 48 -3.20 -4.18 3.25
N GLY A 49 -3.50 -3.11 4.00
CA GLY A 49 -2.49 -2.15 4.45
C GLY A 49 -1.89 -1.30 3.33
N GLY A 50 -2.57 -1.15 2.19
CA GLY A 50 -2.06 -0.42 1.03
C GLY A 50 -1.06 -1.20 0.17
N ILE A 51 -0.97 -2.51 0.39
CA ILE A 51 -0.13 -3.41 -0.39
C ILE A 51 -1.04 -4.23 -1.31
N ARG A 52 -0.79 -4.17 -2.62
CA ARG A 52 -1.60 -4.90 -3.60
C ARG A 52 -1.48 -6.42 -3.33
N PRO A 53 -2.58 -7.14 -3.13
CA PRO A 53 -2.53 -8.58 -3.01
C PRO A 53 -2.08 -9.20 -4.34
N ASN A 54 -1.32 -10.30 -4.29
CA ASN A 54 -0.93 -11.03 -5.49
C ASN A 54 -2.18 -11.54 -6.21
N ASN A 55 -2.22 -11.36 -7.53
CA ASN A 55 -3.26 -11.96 -8.34
C ASN A 55 -3.05 -13.47 -8.37
N LYS A 56 -4.00 -14.23 -7.83
CA LYS A 56 -3.89 -15.69 -7.79
C LYS A 56 -4.31 -16.23 -9.16
N GLN A 57 -3.33 -16.74 -9.90
CA GLN A 57 -3.59 -17.44 -11.16
C GLN A 57 -3.24 -18.91 -11.01
N ARG A 58 -4.04 -19.75 -11.64
CA ARG A 58 -3.79 -21.17 -11.73
C ARG A 58 -2.71 -21.43 -12.79
N ALA A 59 -1.75 -22.29 -12.49
CA ALA A 59 -0.76 -22.71 -13.47
C ALA A 59 -1.45 -23.50 -14.60
N LYS A 60 -0.97 -23.37 -15.85
CA LYS A 60 -1.56 -24.02 -17.03
C LYS A 60 -1.71 -25.54 -16.90
N ASN A 61 -0.80 -26.18 -16.16
CA ASN A 61 -0.77 -27.63 -15.98
C ASN A 61 -1.66 -28.13 -14.83
N HIS A 62 -2.31 -27.24 -14.09
CA HIS A 62 -3.24 -27.64 -13.03
C HIS A 62 -4.64 -27.87 -13.60
N LEU A 63 -5.33 -28.89 -13.09
CA LEU A 63 -6.72 -29.17 -13.45
C LEU A 63 -7.59 -27.92 -13.20
N THR A 64 -8.44 -27.58 -14.16
CA THR A 64 -9.47 -26.55 -14.11
C THR A 64 -10.68 -27.01 -13.28
N LEU A 65 -11.69 -26.16 -13.13
CA LEU A 65 -12.95 -26.56 -12.49
C LEU A 65 -13.68 -27.58 -13.38
N ASP A 66 -13.78 -27.29 -14.67
CA ASP A 66 -14.46 -28.13 -15.66
C ASP A 66 -13.86 -29.55 -15.72
N GLU A 67 -12.53 -29.65 -15.73
CA GLU A 67 -11.85 -30.95 -15.67
C GLU A 67 -12.15 -31.70 -14.35
N ARG A 68 -12.30 -30.99 -13.22
CA ARG A 68 -12.69 -31.63 -11.95
C ARG A 68 -14.15 -32.08 -11.95
N GLU A 69 -15.04 -31.34 -12.62
CA GLU A 69 -16.43 -31.76 -12.80
C GLU A 69 -16.52 -33.03 -13.63
N GLU A 70 -15.77 -33.12 -14.72
CA GLU A 70 -15.69 -34.35 -15.53
C GLU A 70 -15.12 -35.52 -14.73
N ILE A 71 -14.11 -35.29 -13.87
CA ILE A 71 -13.64 -36.34 -12.94
C ILE A 71 -14.78 -36.77 -12.01
N SER A 72 -15.51 -35.82 -11.42
CA SER A 72 -16.63 -36.13 -10.52
C SER A 72 -17.74 -36.91 -11.22
N ARG A 73 -18.12 -36.52 -12.45
CA ARG A 73 -19.14 -37.21 -13.25
C ARG A 73 -18.67 -38.60 -13.68
N GLY A 74 -17.42 -38.73 -14.10
CA GLY A 74 -16.82 -40.02 -14.46
C GLY A 74 -16.78 -40.99 -13.28
N ILE A 75 -16.50 -40.50 -12.08
CA ILE A 75 -16.56 -41.28 -10.84
C ILE A 75 -17.99 -41.75 -10.56
N SER A 76 -18.98 -40.86 -10.66
CA SER A 76 -20.40 -41.21 -10.47
C SER A 76 -20.91 -42.21 -11.51
N ALA A 77 -20.35 -42.19 -12.73
CA ALA A 77 -20.63 -43.17 -13.77
C ALA A 77 -19.78 -44.46 -13.66
N SER A 78 -19.07 -44.67 -12.55
CA SER A 78 -18.22 -45.84 -12.29
C SER A 78 -17.14 -46.10 -13.34
N LEU A 79 -16.66 -45.05 -14.02
CA LEU A 79 -15.61 -45.16 -15.04
C LEU A 79 -14.24 -45.36 -14.40
N SER A 80 -13.37 -46.15 -15.04
CA SER A 80 -12.01 -46.33 -14.55
C SER A 80 -11.20 -45.03 -14.61
N ARG A 81 -10.30 -44.83 -13.63
CA ARG A 81 -9.37 -43.68 -13.58
C ARG A 81 -8.58 -43.48 -14.89
N LYS A 82 -8.24 -44.58 -15.58
CA LYS A 82 -7.57 -44.53 -16.88
C LYS A 82 -8.49 -43.93 -17.95
N SER A 83 -9.73 -44.40 -18.05
CA SER A 83 -10.72 -43.90 -19.02
C SER A 83 -10.98 -42.40 -18.86
N ILE A 84 -11.19 -41.95 -17.62
CA ILE A 84 -11.41 -40.52 -17.32
C ILE A 84 -10.16 -39.70 -17.71
N ALA A 85 -8.96 -40.20 -17.41
CA ALA A 85 -7.72 -39.51 -17.77
C ALA A 85 -7.54 -39.38 -19.29
N THR A 86 -7.83 -40.44 -20.04
CA THR A 86 -7.79 -40.43 -21.51
C THR A 86 -8.80 -39.42 -22.09
N LYS A 87 -10.03 -39.39 -21.55
CA LYS A 87 -11.08 -38.42 -21.96
C LYS A 87 -10.64 -36.97 -21.75
N LEU A 88 -9.93 -36.70 -20.66
CA LEU A 88 -9.43 -35.36 -20.32
C LEU A 88 -8.08 -35.02 -20.95
N ASN A 89 -7.50 -35.94 -21.74
CA ASN A 89 -6.14 -35.83 -22.27
C ASN A 89 -5.10 -35.52 -21.16
N ARG A 90 -5.24 -36.21 -20.02
CA ARG A 90 -4.34 -36.10 -18.85
C ARG A 90 -3.71 -37.45 -18.54
N THR A 91 -2.59 -37.40 -17.82
CA THR A 91 -1.94 -38.63 -17.37
C THR A 91 -2.76 -39.29 -16.24
N PRO A 92 -2.93 -40.63 -16.23
CA PRO A 92 -3.64 -41.33 -15.16
C PRO A 92 -3.07 -41.05 -13.76
N SER A 93 -1.76 -40.81 -13.66
CA SER A 93 -1.10 -40.43 -12.41
C SER A 93 -1.57 -39.09 -11.85
N THR A 94 -1.97 -38.14 -12.71
CA THR A 94 -2.53 -36.84 -12.30
C THR A 94 -3.88 -37.05 -11.62
N LEU A 95 -4.75 -37.87 -12.21
CA LEU A 95 -6.04 -38.21 -11.62
C LEU A 95 -5.89 -38.96 -10.31
N CYS A 96 -5.03 -39.98 -10.25
CA CYS A 96 -4.75 -40.72 -9.01
C CYS A 96 -4.30 -39.77 -7.89
N ARG A 97 -3.37 -38.86 -8.16
CA ARG A 97 -2.89 -37.89 -7.16
C ARG A 97 -4.00 -36.93 -6.72
N GLU A 98 -4.84 -36.46 -7.65
CA GLU A 98 -5.94 -35.55 -7.34
C GLU A 98 -7.03 -36.22 -6.50
N ILE A 99 -7.42 -37.44 -6.85
CA ILE A 99 -8.45 -38.20 -6.11
C ILE A 99 -7.95 -38.56 -4.71
N ASN A 100 -6.74 -39.11 -4.60
CA ASN A 100 -6.16 -39.49 -3.31
C ASN A 100 -5.99 -38.29 -2.37
N ARG A 101 -5.60 -37.13 -2.91
CA ARG A 101 -5.41 -35.90 -2.12
C ARG A 101 -6.72 -35.35 -1.55
N ASN A 102 -7.86 -35.62 -2.18
CA ASN A 102 -9.13 -34.99 -1.84
C ASN A 102 -10.16 -35.96 -1.26
N GLY A 103 -9.70 -37.01 -0.57
CA GLY A 103 -10.56 -37.83 0.27
C GLY A 103 -11.11 -39.10 -0.37
N CYS A 104 -10.38 -39.66 -1.35
CA CYS A 104 -10.66 -40.94 -2.05
C CYS A 104 -11.72 -40.88 -3.15
N TYR A 105 -11.92 -42.01 -3.83
CA TYR A 105 -12.73 -42.13 -5.04
C TYR A 105 -14.21 -41.82 -4.77
N ASP A 106 -14.81 -42.47 -3.76
CA ASP A 106 -16.26 -42.39 -3.51
C ASP A 106 -16.72 -41.04 -2.92
N LYS A 107 -15.79 -40.26 -2.36
CA LYS A 107 -16.08 -38.96 -1.73
C LYS A 107 -15.67 -37.77 -2.60
N TYR A 108 -15.17 -38.01 -3.81
CA TYR A 108 -14.67 -36.94 -4.68
C TYR A 108 -15.79 -35.99 -5.12
N ARG A 109 -15.65 -34.69 -4.84
CA ARG A 109 -16.62 -33.64 -5.23
C ARG A 109 -15.91 -32.43 -5.84
N ALA A 110 -16.17 -32.16 -7.12
CA ALA A 110 -15.48 -31.13 -7.91
C ALA A 110 -15.42 -29.74 -7.25
N ALA A 111 -16.56 -29.20 -6.79
CA ALA A 111 -16.61 -27.86 -6.19
C ALA A 111 -15.79 -27.76 -4.89
N HIS A 112 -15.83 -28.81 -4.06
CA HIS A 112 -15.04 -28.87 -2.83
C HIS A 112 -13.54 -28.99 -3.12
N THR A 113 -13.16 -29.86 -4.05
CA THR A 113 -11.76 -30.08 -4.42
C THR A 113 -11.14 -28.84 -5.08
N ASP A 114 -11.91 -28.12 -5.91
CA ASP A 114 -11.45 -26.86 -6.51
C ASP A 114 -11.22 -25.78 -5.45
N LYS A 115 -12.18 -25.60 -4.53
CA LYS A 115 -12.02 -24.67 -3.41
C LYS A 115 -10.81 -25.02 -2.54
N ALA A 116 -10.62 -26.30 -2.22
CA ALA A 116 -9.46 -26.76 -1.46
C ALA A 116 -8.14 -26.54 -2.22
N ALA A 117 -8.13 -26.69 -3.55
CA ALA A 117 -6.97 -26.38 -4.37
C ALA A 117 -6.59 -24.90 -4.29
N TRP A 118 -7.56 -23.98 -4.36
CA TRP A 118 -7.32 -22.55 -4.19
C TRP A 118 -6.81 -22.18 -2.80
N ILE A 119 -7.36 -22.79 -1.73
CA ILE A 119 -6.90 -22.57 -0.35
C ILE A 119 -5.44 -23.05 -0.20
N ARG A 120 -5.09 -24.24 -0.70
CA ARG A 120 -3.71 -24.75 -0.66
C ARG A 120 -2.75 -23.90 -1.49
N ALA A 121 -3.21 -23.34 -2.61
CA ALA A 121 -2.41 -22.46 -3.45
C ALA A 121 -2.03 -21.15 -2.75
N GLU A 122 -2.71 -20.76 -1.66
CA GLU A 122 -2.34 -19.58 -0.87
C GLU A 122 -0.94 -19.68 -0.26
N ARG A 123 -0.50 -20.91 0.07
CA ARG A 123 0.82 -21.22 0.66
C ARG A 123 1.27 -20.14 1.66
N PRO A 124 0.49 -19.88 2.72
CA PRO A 124 0.81 -18.81 3.65
C PRO A 124 2.15 -19.08 4.33
N LYS A 125 3.12 -18.20 4.11
CA LYS A 125 4.40 -18.24 4.82
C LYS A 125 4.24 -17.48 6.14
N THR A 126 4.50 -18.16 7.26
CA THR A 126 4.53 -17.51 8.57
C THR A 126 5.60 -16.43 8.58
N CYS A 127 5.26 -15.26 9.13
CA CYS A 127 6.22 -14.16 9.21
C CYS A 127 7.28 -14.47 10.28
N LYS A 128 8.55 -14.14 10.02
CA LYS A 128 9.64 -14.31 10.99
C LYS A 128 9.35 -13.68 12.36
N LEU A 129 8.70 -12.51 12.38
CA LEU A 129 8.27 -11.85 13.62
C LEU A 129 7.17 -12.64 14.36
N ALA A 130 6.31 -13.36 13.64
CA ALA A 130 5.31 -14.22 14.28
C ALA A 130 5.96 -15.45 14.92
N LEU A 131 7.02 -15.98 14.31
CA LEU A 131 7.76 -17.13 14.84
C LEU A 131 8.65 -16.76 16.04
N ASN A 132 9.37 -15.64 15.96
CA ASN A 132 10.31 -15.21 17.00
C ASN A 132 9.72 -14.12 17.91
N LYS A 133 9.15 -14.53 19.04
CA LYS A 133 8.55 -13.61 20.04
C LYS A 133 9.57 -12.64 20.65
N LYS A 134 10.82 -13.08 20.88
CA LYS A 134 11.88 -12.24 21.47
C LYS A 134 12.21 -11.07 20.55
N LEU A 135 12.41 -11.35 19.26
CA LEU A 135 12.67 -10.35 18.23
C LEU A 135 11.51 -9.36 18.10
N THR A 136 10.28 -9.85 18.12
CA THR A 136 9.07 -9.01 18.08
C THR A 136 8.99 -8.04 19.24
N LEU A 137 9.31 -8.49 20.46
CA LEU A 137 9.35 -7.62 21.64
C LEU A 137 10.41 -6.52 21.50
N ILE A 138 11.59 -6.85 20.99
CA ILE A 138 12.67 -5.88 20.74
C ILE A 138 12.24 -4.83 19.70
N VAL A 139 11.66 -5.28 18.59
CA VAL A 139 11.15 -4.39 17.53
C VAL A 139 10.07 -3.46 18.11
N ALA A 140 9.12 -4.00 18.87
CA ALA A 140 8.06 -3.20 19.49
C ALA A 140 8.62 -2.15 20.48
N ARG A 141 9.60 -2.52 21.31
CA ARG A 141 10.25 -1.60 22.25
C ARG A 141 10.98 -0.46 21.51
N LYS A 142 11.75 -0.79 20.47
CA LYS A 142 12.47 0.21 19.68
C LYS A 142 11.53 1.15 18.93
N LEU A 143 10.42 0.63 18.38
CA LEU A 143 9.39 1.47 17.77
C LEU A 143 8.81 2.46 18.79
N LYS A 144 8.53 2.04 20.02
CA LYS A 144 8.07 2.94 21.09
C LYS A 144 9.09 4.03 21.43
N CYS A 145 10.38 3.74 21.33
CA CYS A 145 11.45 4.72 21.46
C CYS A 145 11.64 5.61 20.21
N ALA A 146 10.68 5.66 19.29
CA ALA A 146 10.72 6.43 18.05
C ALA A 146 11.84 6.06 17.06
N TRP A 147 12.37 4.84 17.13
CA TRP A 147 13.32 4.34 16.12
C TRP A 147 12.59 4.05 14.80
N SER A 148 13.20 4.44 13.69
CA SER A 148 12.69 4.10 12.36
C SER A 148 12.87 2.60 12.05
N PRO A 149 11.99 1.97 11.25
CA PRO A 149 12.16 0.58 10.82
C PRO A 149 13.52 0.28 10.17
N GLN A 150 14.10 1.24 9.44
CA GLN A 150 15.44 1.14 8.87
C GLN A 150 16.52 1.06 9.95
N GLN A 151 16.45 1.92 10.98
CA GLN A 151 17.39 1.86 12.11
C GLN A 151 17.24 0.55 12.88
N ILE A 152 16.01 0.05 13.06
CA ILE A 152 15.75 -1.22 13.72
C ILE A 152 16.31 -2.39 12.92
N ALA A 153 16.27 -2.35 11.59
CA ALA A 153 16.85 -3.38 10.74
C ALA A 153 18.39 -3.38 10.74
N GLY A 154 19.00 -2.19 10.85
CA GLY A 154 20.47 -2.05 10.93
C GLY A 154 21.05 -2.37 12.31
N TRP A 155 20.28 -2.20 13.39
CA TRP A 155 20.76 -2.42 14.76
C TRP A 155 21.27 -3.86 15.03
N PRO A 156 20.55 -4.95 14.66
CA PRO A 156 21.00 -6.32 14.87
C PRO A 156 22.34 -6.64 14.19
N GLN A 157 22.63 -5.99 13.06
CA GLN A 157 23.90 -6.21 12.34
C GLN A 157 25.11 -5.76 13.18
N ARG A 158 24.92 -4.79 14.08
CA ARG A 158 25.98 -4.28 14.96
C ARG A 158 26.07 -5.03 16.29
N THR A 159 24.93 -5.40 16.88
CA THR A 159 24.91 -6.02 18.22
C THR A 159 24.96 -7.55 18.20
N HIS A 160 24.45 -8.17 17.13
CA HIS A 160 24.38 -9.62 16.99
C HIS A 160 24.76 -10.07 15.56
N PRO A 161 25.98 -9.82 15.10
CA PRO A 161 26.40 -10.10 13.71
C PRO A 161 26.24 -11.58 13.32
N ASN A 162 26.52 -12.49 14.27
CA ASN A 162 26.51 -13.94 14.05
C ASN A 162 25.12 -14.59 14.23
N ASN A 163 24.12 -13.85 14.72
CA ASN A 163 22.80 -14.42 14.99
C ASN A 163 21.80 -14.04 13.90
N GLU A 164 21.57 -14.97 12.97
CA GLU A 164 20.63 -14.76 11.87
C GLU A 164 19.19 -14.58 12.32
N ASP A 165 18.80 -15.15 13.46
CA ASP A 165 17.41 -15.06 13.95
C ASP A 165 16.99 -13.62 14.28
N PHE A 166 17.94 -12.75 14.60
CA PHE A 166 17.67 -11.33 14.86
C PHE A 166 17.72 -10.46 13.60
N LYS A 167 18.18 -10.97 12.47
CA LYS A 167 18.22 -10.23 11.20
C LYS A 167 16.81 -10.10 10.62
N VAL A 168 16.31 -8.86 10.49
CA VAL A 168 15.00 -8.54 9.91
C VAL A 168 15.13 -7.33 9.00
N SER A 169 14.58 -7.44 7.78
CA SER A 169 14.48 -6.28 6.88
C SER A 169 13.43 -5.29 7.36
N HIS A 170 13.70 -3.99 7.17
CA HIS A 170 12.75 -2.91 7.45
C HIS A 170 11.43 -3.10 6.68
N GLU A 171 11.46 -3.70 5.49
CA GLU A 171 10.28 -4.02 4.70
C GLU A 171 9.39 -5.06 5.41
N THR A 172 9.99 -6.03 6.12
CA THR A 172 9.24 -6.99 6.94
C THR A 172 8.55 -6.30 8.11
N ILE A 173 9.21 -5.33 8.74
CA ILE A 173 8.62 -4.51 9.81
C ILE A 173 7.44 -3.70 9.26
N TYR A 174 7.60 -3.00 8.13
CA TYR A 174 6.51 -2.26 7.49
C TYR A 174 5.34 -3.16 7.09
N LYS A 175 5.59 -4.28 6.41
CA LYS A 175 4.53 -5.24 6.04
C LYS A 175 3.78 -5.74 7.26
N THR A 176 4.46 -5.96 8.38
CA THR A 176 3.84 -6.45 9.62
C THR A 176 3.03 -5.37 10.34
N LEU A 177 3.47 -4.11 10.28
CA LEU A 177 2.69 -2.98 10.81
C LEU A 177 1.44 -2.72 9.96
N TYR A 178 1.55 -2.75 8.63
CA TYR A 178 0.43 -2.43 7.74
C TYR A 178 -0.56 -3.60 7.54
N ILE A 179 -0.06 -4.84 7.48
CA ILE A 179 -0.90 -6.03 7.28
C ILE A 179 -1.23 -6.65 8.64
N GLN A 180 -2.37 -6.24 9.22
CA GLN A 180 -2.80 -6.67 10.55
C GLN A 180 -3.04 -8.19 10.66
N THR A 181 -3.38 -8.86 9.56
CA THR A 181 -3.57 -10.32 9.53
C THR A 181 -2.30 -11.11 9.85
N ARG A 182 -1.12 -10.47 9.86
CA ARG A 182 0.14 -11.11 10.28
C ARG A 182 0.25 -11.31 11.80
N GLY A 183 -0.53 -10.58 12.60
CA GLY A 183 -0.67 -10.81 14.05
C GLY A 183 0.57 -10.59 14.92
N ALA A 184 1.73 -10.22 14.37
CA ALA A 184 2.96 -10.14 15.13
C ALA A 184 3.19 -8.79 15.84
N LEU A 185 2.63 -7.68 15.35
CA LEU A 185 2.77 -6.36 15.97
C LEU A 185 1.41 -5.71 16.20
N LYS A 186 1.26 -5.00 17.33
CA LYS A 186 0.04 -4.26 17.65
C LYS A 186 -0.14 -3.06 16.71
N LYS A 187 -1.39 -2.80 16.29
CA LYS A 187 -1.77 -1.67 15.42
C LYS A 187 -1.33 -0.29 15.97
N GLU A 188 -1.32 -0.13 17.29
CA GLU A 188 -0.92 1.10 17.97
C GLU A 188 0.49 1.56 17.63
N LEU A 189 1.40 0.62 17.32
CA LEU A 189 2.79 0.92 16.95
C LEU A 189 2.91 1.69 15.64
N GLN A 190 1.86 1.73 14.80
CA GLN A 190 1.83 2.59 13.62
C GLN A 190 1.94 4.08 13.99
N LYS A 191 1.41 4.49 15.16
CA LYS A 191 1.49 5.88 15.65
C LYS A 191 2.91 6.31 15.97
N CYS A 192 3.80 5.36 16.28
CA CYS A 192 5.20 5.61 16.56
C CYS A 192 6.03 5.85 15.28
N LEU A 193 5.49 5.57 14.09
CA LEU A 193 6.14 5.91 12.84
C LEU A 193 6.11 7.42 12.62
N ARG A 194 7.23 8.00 12.16
CA ARG A 194 7.33 9.44 11.83
C ARG A 194 6.21 9.93 10.93
N SER A 195 5.85 9.17 9.90
CA SER A 195 4.78 9.54 8.97
C SER A 195 3.36 9.32 9.52
N LYS A 196 3.19 8.56 10.61
CA LYS A 196 1.91 8.18 11.22
C LYS A 196 0.86 7.62 10.24
N ARG A 197 1.31 7.10 9.09
CA ARG A 197 0.44 6.58 8.03
C ARG A 197 -0.22 5.28 8.49
N ILE A 198 -1.53 5.16 8.23
CA ILE A 198 -2.34 3.99 8.58
C ILE A 198 -2.15 2.84 7.56
N MET A 199 -1.75 3.19 6.33
CA MET A 199 -1.50 2.27 5.23
C MET A 199 -0.34 2.78 4.35
N ARG A 200 0.21 1.90 3.54
CA ARG A 200 1.24 2.26 2.56
C ARG A 200 0.64 2.98 1.36
N TYR A 201 1.22 4.11 1.00
CA TYR A 201 0.90 4.85 -0.22
C TYR A 201 1.80 4.43 -1.37
N SER A 202 1.29 4.48 -2.60
CA SER A 202 2.12 4.27 -3.79
C SER A 202 3.26 5.29 -3.81
N SER A 203 4.45 4.87 -4.24
CA SER A 203 5.58 5.78 -4.50
C SER A 203 5.24 6.81 -5.57
N HIS A 204 4.38 6.46 -6.52
CA HIS A 204 3.91 7.33 -7.59
C HIS A 204 2.78 8.27 -7.16
N ALA A 205 2.24 8.10 -5.95
CA ALA A 205 1.23 9.00 -5.40
C ALA A 205 1.88 10.28 -4.84
N THR A 206 2.56 11.03 -5.71
CA THR A 206 3.12 12.35 -5.38
C THR A 206 2.20 13.46 -5.86
N LEU A 207 1.99 14.46 -4.99
CA LEU A 207 1.24 15.67 -5.35
C LEU A 207 2.07 16.62 -6.24
N LYS A 208 3.40 16.45 -6.25
CA LYS A 208 4.37 17.32 -6.95
C LYS A 208 4.07 17.47 -8.46
N ASN A 209 3.59 16.41 -9.09
CA ASN A 209 3.33 16.41 -10.55
C ASN A 209 1.92 16.88 -10.92
N LYS A 210 1.04 17.12 -9.93
CA LYS A 210 -0.36 17.50 -10.14
C LYS A 210 -0.61 19.00 -10.02
N GLY A 211 0.45 19.81 -9.92
CA GLY A 211 0.35 21.28 -9.78
C GLY A 211 -0.11 21.77 -8.41
N TYR A 212 -0.53 20.88 -7.50
CA TYR A 212 -0.91 21.24 -6.14
C TYR A 212 0.32 21.68 -5.33
N GLY A 213 0.32 22.93 -4.87
CA GLY A 213 1.43 23.56 -4.15
C GLY A 213 2.38 24.39 -5.02
N LYS A 214 2.11 24.52 -6.32
CA LYS A 214 2.72 25.58 -7.14
C LYS A 214 1.96 26.89 -6.93
N ILE A 215 2.68 27.99 -6.79
CA ILE A 215 2.11 29.34 -6.80
C ILE A 215 1.61 29.57 -8.22
N SER A 216 0.32 29.83 -8.40
CA SER A 216 -0.25 30.22 -9.69
C SER A 216 0.40 31.53 -10.14
N ASP A 217 0.93 31.57 -11.37
CA ASP A 217 1.62 32.73 -11.94
C ASP A 217 2.82 33.25 -11.12
N GLY A 218 3.38 32.40 -10.25
CA GLY A 218 4.58 32.72 -9.50
C GLY A 218 5.81 32.67 -10.40
N LEU A 219 6.52 33.79 -10.53
CA LEU A 219 7.83 33.83 -11.15
C LEU A 219 8.78 32.88 -10.42
N THR A 220 9.45 32.02 -11.18
CA THR A 220 10.42 31.09 -10.62
C THR A 220 11.70 31.83 -10.22
N ILE A 221 12.48 31.26 -9.30
CA ILE A 221 13.77 31.84 -8.90
C ILE A 221 14.69 32.02 -10.11
N CYS A 222 14.58 31.14 -11.13
CA CYS A 222 15.37 31.21 -12.35
C CYS A 222 14.99 32.37 -13.28
N GLU A 223 13.79 32.95 -13.12
CA GLU A 223 13.32 34.08 -13.93
C GLU A 223 13.64 35.43 -13.28
N ARG A 224 14.41 35.45 -12.18
CA ARG A 224 14.84 36.68 -11.52
C ARG A 224 15.85 37.43 -12.40
N PRO A 225 15.80 38.78 -12.46
CA PRO A 225 16.82 39.57 -13.12
C PRO A 225 18.15 39.44 -12.38
N GLU A 226 19.26 39.47 -13.12
CA GLU A 226 20.63 39.32 -12.59
C GLU A 226 20.94 40.36 -11.49
N SER A 227 20.41 41.58 -11.62
CA SER A 227 20.53 42.66 -10.63
C SER A 227 20.01 42.28 -9.22
N ALA A 228 19.05 41.36 -9.13
CA ALA A 228 18.48 40.90 -7.86
C ALA A 228 19.33 39.80 -7.18
N GLU A 229 20.19 39.13 -7.95
CA GLU A 229 21.05 38.06 -7.45
C GLU A 229 22.31 38.63 -6.80
N ASP A 230 22.92 39.64 -7.44
CA ASP A 230 24.19 40.25 -7.00
C ASP A 230 24.06 41.04 -5.69
N ARG A 231 22.84 41.38 -5.26
CA ARG A 231 22.55 42.16 -4.03
C ARG A 231 23.27 43.52 -3.99
N VAL A 232 23.64 44.08 -5.14
CA VAL A 232 24.37 45.35 -5.25
C VAL A 232 23.42 46.54 -5.32
N VAL A 233 22.21 46.34 -5.85
CA VAL A 233 21.23 47.40 -6.06
C VAL A 233 20.26 47.46 -4.85
N PRO A 234 20.13 48.61 -4.17
CA PRO A 234 19.06 48.84 -3.20
C PRO A 234 17.67 48.64 -3.83
N GLU A 235 16.62 48.46 -3.03
CA GLU A 235 15.20 48.33 -3.47
C GLU A 235 14.73 46.91 -3.87
N HIS A 236 15.59 45.90 -3.88
CA HIS A 236 15.14 44.52 -4.05
C HIS A 236 14.65 43.92 -2.72
N TRP A 237 13.33 43.68 -2.63
CA TRP A 237 12.70 43.09 -1.44
C TRP A 237 12.37 41.61 -1.63
N GLU A 238 12.68 40.81 -0.61
CA GLU A 238 12.31 39.40 -0.52
C GLU A 238 11.18 39.23 0.49
N GLY A 239 10.04 38.73 0.00
CA GLY A 239 8.83 38.51 0.79
C GLY A 239 8.61 37.03 1.10
N ASP A 240 8.57 36.67 2.38
CA ASP A 240 8.17 35.35 2.85
C ASP A 240 6.92 35.44 3.74
N LEU A 241 6.09 34.39 3.73
CA LEU A 241 4.91 34.30 4.59
C LEU A 241 5.10 33.21 5.63
N ILE A 242 5.22 33.60 6.90
CA ILE A 242 5.28 32.68 8.03
C ILE A 242 3.87 32.37 8.49
N LYS A 243 3.51 31.08 8.46
CA LYS A 243 2.26 30.57 9.02
C LYS A 243 2.53 29.94 10.39
N GLY A 244 1.96 30.55 11.42
CA GLY A 244 2.01 30.03 12.79
C GLY A 244 0.85 29.07 13.12
N CYS A 245 0.84 28.61 14.38
CA CYS A 245 -0.30 27.89 14.94
C CYS A 245 -1.55 28.80 14.97
N ASN A 246 -2.75 28.20 15.00
CA ASN A 246 -4.04 28.91 15.09
C ASN A 246 -4.36 29.84 13.90
N ASN A 247 -3.88 29.55 12.69
CA ASN A 247 -4.08 30.40 11.51
C ASN A 247 -3.59 31.85 11.73
N SER A 248 -2.48 32.03 12.44
CA SER A 248 -1.77 33.30 12.51
C SER A 248 -0.79 33.43 11.33
N TYR A 249 -0.66 34.63 10.78
CA TYR A 249 0.17 34.91 9.61
C TYR A 249 1.02 36.17 9.82
N ILE A 250 2.30 36.08 9.48
CA ILE A 250 3.23 37.21 9.45
C ILE A 250 3.90 37.20 8.09
N ALA A 251 3.81 38.32 7.36
CA ALA A 251 4.60 38.56 6.17
C ALA A 251 5.94 39.18 6.59
N THR A 252 7.03 38.68 6.04
CA THR A 252 8.38 39.20 6.27
C THR A 252 8.87 39.80 4.97
N LEU A 253 9.25 41.06 5.00
CA LEU A 253 9.85 41.77 3.88
C LEU A 253 11.29 42.08 4.25
N VAL A 254 12.24 41.52 3.51
CA VAL A 254 13.68 41.70 3.75
C VAL A 254 14.27 42.40 2.54
N GLU A 255 14.85 43.58 2.75
CA GLU A 255 15.59 44.29 1.70
C GLU A 255 16.97 43.63 1.50
N ARG A 256 17.30 43.22 0.27
CA ARG A 256 18.40 42.28 0.01
C ARG A 256 19.80 42.89 0.16
N HIS A 257 19.94 44.21 0.01
CA HIS A 257 21.21 44.94 0.11
C HIS A 257 21.54 45.29 1.58
N SER A 258 20.69 46.06 2.25
CA SER A 258 20.83 46.52 3.65
C SER A 258 20.43 45.47 4.69
N ARG A 259 19.70 44.40 4.30
CA ARG A 259 19.13 43.39 5.21
C ARG A 259 18.13 43.95 6.22
N TYR A 260 17.58 45.13 5.94
CA TYR A 260 16.50 45.68 6.74
C TYR A 260 15.26 44.78 6.66
N VAL A 261 14.69 44.44 7.82
CA VAL A 261 13.55 43.51 7.94
C VAL A 261 12.32 44.24 8.44
N MET A 262 11.22 44.12 7.70
CA MET A 262 9.88 44.52 8.14
C MET A 262 9.02 43.30 8.38
N LEU A 263 8.34 43.28 9.53
CA LEU A 263 7.39 42.23 9.90
C LEU A 263 5.99 42.81 9.94
N VAL A 264 5.10 42.27 9.11
CA VAL A 264 3.71 42.73 9.01
C VAL A 264 2.78 41.60 9.42
N LYS A 265 1.94 41.85 10.43
CA LYS A 265 0.89 40.90 10.83
C LYS A 265 -0.23 40.93 9.81
N VAL A 266 -0.56 39.77 9.23
CA VAL A 266 -1.60 39.64 8.21
C VAL A 266 -2.78 38.83 8.76
N GLN A 267 -4.00 39.17 8.34
CA GLN A 267 -5.22 38.48 8.81
C GLN A 267 -5.42 37.10 8.17
N ASP A 268 -5.03 36.93 6.90
CA ASP A 268 -5.23 35.68 6.14
C ASP A 268 -4.09 35.43 5.14
N SER A 269 -3.88 34.18 4.75
CA SER A 269 -2.90 33.71 3.76
C SER A 269 -3.35 33.86 2.29
N LYS A 270 -4.49 34.51 2.06
CA LYS A 270 -5.02 34.70 0.70
C LYS A 270 -4.19 35.74 -0.04
N THR A 271 -3.91 35.48 -1.32
CA THR A 271 -3.16 36.35 -2.23
C THR A 271 -3.63 37.81 -2.19
N LYS A 272 -4.96 38.03 -2.19
CA LYS A 272 -5.56 39.38 -2.15
C LYS A 272 -5.25 40.17 -0.87
N THR A 273 -4.97 39.47 0.24
CA THR A 273 -4.69 40.08 1.53
C THR A 273 -3.19 40.35 1.72
N VAL A 274 -2.33 39.53 1.11
CA VAL A 274 -0.87 39.60 1.25
C VAL A 274 -0.23 40.58 0.25
N ILE A 275 -0.82 40.75 -0.94
CA ILE A 275 -0.27 41.62 -2.01
C ILE A 275 -0.74 43.09 -1.88
N LYS A 276 -1.59 43.40 -0.89
CA LYS A 276 -2.08 44.77 -0.65
C LYS A 276 -1.03 45.65 -0.01
#